data_AF-A0A7L1LQ68-F1
#
_entry.id   AF-A0A7L1LQ68-F1
#
_cell.length_a   1.000
_cell.length_b   1.000
_cell.length_c   1.000
_cell.angle_alpha   90.00
_cell.angle_beta   90.00
_cell.angle_gamma   90.00
#
_symmetry.space_group_name_H-M   'P 1'
#
loop_
_entity.id
_entity.type
_entity.pdbx_description
1 polymer ?
#
loop_
_entity_poly.entity_id
_entity_poly.type
_entity_poly.pdbx_seq_one_letter_code
_entity_poly.pdbx_strand_id
1 'polypeptide(L)'
;GDTPGDTPGDTLTPVTPQCPLSPQCPLSPGRRALLSLVRRSRHREVPLRDLQSGKTPPGAALGVPFLLHDLLGAGLAVSVPTPSGPLLRLAES
;
A
#
# COMPACT_ATOMS: atom_id res chain seq x y z
N GLY A 1 9.25 -37.30 47.67
CA GLY A 1 8.12 -37.25 46.74
C GLY A 1 8.35 -36.08 45.81
N ASP A 2 8.48 -36.40 44.52
CA ASP A 2 8.24 -35.62 43.31
C ASP A 2 8.26 -34.07 43.32
N THR A 3 9.19 -33.53 42.52
CA THR A 3 9.08 -32.33 41.67
C THR A 3 8.07 -32.53 40.52
N PRO A 4 7.78 -31.57 39.61
CA PRO A 4 7.87 -30.11 39.61
C PRO A 4 6.57 -29.45 39.07
N GLY A 5 6.48 -28.11 39.10
CA GLY A 5 5.37 -27.37 38.47
C GLY A 5 5.81 -25.98 38.02
N ASP A 6 6.91 -25.93 37.27
CA ASP A 6 7.32 -24.77 36.48
C ASP A 6 6.19 -24.45 35.51
N THR A 7 5.44 -23.39 35.77
CA THR A 7 4.43 -22.90 34.81
C THR A 7 5.17 -21.94 33.88
N PRO A 8 5.36 -22.29 32.60
CA PRO A 8 6.10 -21.45 31.69
C PRO A 8 5.34 -20.15 31.52
N GLY A 9 6.08 -19.04 31.62
CA GLY A 9 5.55 -17.70 31.51
C GLY A 9 4.58 -17.59 30.33
N ASP A 10 3.41 -17.03 30.64
CA ASP A 10 2.52 -16.40 29.67
C ASP A 10 3.33 -15.28 29.00
N THR A 11 4.19 -15.70 28.07
CA THR A 11 4.86 -14.83 27.14
C THR A 11 3.74 -14.37 26.25
N LEU A 12 3.08 -13.30 26.68
CA LEU A 12 2.38 -12.38 25.80
C LEU A 12 3.43 -12.02 24.76
N THR A 13 3.46 -12.78 23.67
CA THR A 13 4.15 -12.34 22.47
C THR A 13 3.54 -10.98 22.22
N PRO A 14 4.34 -9.89 22.19
CA PRO A 14 3.80 -8.65 21.71
C PRO A 14 3.27 -9.02 20.33
N VAL A 15 1.95 -8.93 20.15
CA VAL A 15 1.41 -8.75 18.82
C VAL A 15 1.98 -7.40 18.47
N THR A 16 3.18 -7.41 17.90
CA THR A 16 3.74 -6.21 17.33
C THR A 16 2.67 -5.81 16.35
N PRO A 17 2.05 -4.62 16.48
CA PRO A 17 1.30 -4.11 15.36
C PRO A 17 2.32 -4.16 14.23
N GLN A 18 2.13 -5.10 13.28
CA GLN A 18 2.97 -5.14 12.11
C GLN A 18 2.70 -3.80 11.48
N CYS A 19 3.59 -2.84 11.73
CA CYS A 19 3.55 -1.55 11.10
C CYS A 19 3.39 -1.88 9.61
N PRO A 20 2.30 -1.46 8.94
CA PRO A 20 2.11 -1.73 7.52
C PRO A 20 3.21 -1.08 6.65
N LEU A 21 4.17 -0.42 7.30
CA LEU A 21 5.33 0.29 6.80
C LEU A 21 6.63 -0.52 6.94
N SER A 22 6.62 -1.74 7.49
CA SER A 22 7.79 -2.61 7.36
C SER A 22 7.92 -3.03 5.89
N PRO A 23 9.09 -2.91 5.23
CA PRO A 23 9.28 -3.28 3.82
C PRO A 23 8.98 -4.76 3.51
N GLN A 24 8.70 -5.55 4.55
CA GLN A 24 8.43 -6.98 4.52
C GLN A 24 6.93 -7.32 4.53
N CYS A 25 6.03 -6.33 4.72
CA CYS A 25 4.60 -6.55 4.58
C CYS A 25 4.22 -6.62 3.09
N PRO A 26 3.61 -7.72 2.61
CA PRO A 26 3.26 -7.85 1.21
C PRO A 26 2.25 -6.77 0.82
N LEU A 27 2.58 -6.05 -0.25
CA LEU A 27 1.72 -5.01 -0.80
C LEU A 27 0.35 -5.58 -1.17
N SER A 28 -0.74 -4.91 -0.80
CA SER A 28 -2.09 -5.39 -1.13
C SER A 28 -2.26 -5.54 -2.65
N PRO A 29 -3.04 -6.52 -3.14
CA PRO A 29 -3.17 -6.78 -4.57
C PRO A 29 -3.58 -5.53 -5.37
N GLY A 30 -4.50 -4.73 -4.82
CA GLY A 30 -4.92 -3.46 -5.42
C GLY A 30 -3.79 -2.44 -5.53
N ARG A 31 -3.01 -2.25 -4.45
CA ARG A 31 -1.84 -1.35 -4.43
C ARG A 31 -0.81 -1.78 -5.47
N ARG A 32 -0.54 -3.09 -5.54
CA ARG A 32 0.42 -3.67 -6.48
C ARG A 32 -0.02 -3.50 -7.93
N ALA A 33 -1.32 -3.65 -8.21
CA ALA A 33 -1.87 -3.44 -9.53
C ALA A 33 -1.76 -1.99 -10.00
N LEU A 34 -2.07 -1.03 -9.12
CA LEU A 34 -2.01 0.40 -9.42
C LEU A 34 -0.56 0.88 -9.61
N LEU A 35 0.37 0.45 -8.75
CA LEU A 35 1.80 0.71 -8.96
C LEU A 35 2.31 0.13 -10.28
N SER A 36 1.87 -1.08 -10.62
CA SER A 36 2.26 -1.72 -11.89
C SER A 36 1.72 -0.94 -13.10
N LEU A 37 0.53 -0.35 -12.98
CA LEU A 37 -0.05 0.50 -14.00
C LEU A 37 0.78 1.77 -14.19
N VAL A 38 1.14 2.46 -13.10
CA VAL A 38 1.98 3.66 -13.15
C VAL A 38 3.40 3.32 -13.64
N ARG A 39 3.99 2.19 -13.25
CA ARG A 39 5.31 1.75 -13.74
C ARG A 39 5.34 1.52 -15.25
N ARG A 40 4.23 1.06 -15.83
CA ARG A 40 4.09 0.82 -17.27
C ARG A 40 3.67 2.07 -18.05
N SER A 41 3.26 3.13 -17.37
CA SER A 41 2.87 4.36 -18.05
C SER A 41 4.09 5.12 -18.54
N ARG A 42 3.86 5.96 -19.55
CA ARG A 42 4.90 6.84 -20.08
C ARG A 42 5.36 7.77 -18.94
N HIS A 43 6.67 7.91 -18.77
CA HIS A 43 7.28 8.74 -17.73
C HIS A 43 7.02 8.30 -16.27
N ARG A 44 6.48 7.09 -16.03
CA ARG A 44 6.09 6.62 -14.69
C ARG A 44 5.11 7.56 -13.98
N GLU A 45 4.24 8.18 -14.78
CA GLU A 45 3.23 9.14 -14.36
C GLU A 45 1.88 8.83 -15.01
N VAL A 46 0.79 9.06 -14.29
CA VAL A 46 -0.58 8.87 -14.80
C VAL A 46 -1.49 9.99 -14.31
N PRO A 47 -2.31 10.62 -15.17
CA PRO A 47 -3.31 11.58 -14.71
C PRO A 47 -4.31 10.97 -13.74
N LEU A 48 -4.62 11.67 -12.65
CA LEU A 48 -5.57 11.15 -11.64
C LEU A 48 -6.95 10.87 -12.22
N ARG A 49 -7.40 11.73 -13.14
CA ARG A 49 -8.67 11.53 -13.87
C ARG A 49 -8.71 10.21 -14.65
N ASP A 50 -7.57 9.76 -15.19
CA ASP A 50 -7.50 8.56 -16.02
C ASP A 50 -7.52 7.31 -15.14
N LEU A 51 -6.92 7.39 -13.93
CA LEU A 51 -7.03 6.36 -12.91
C LEU A 51 -8.47 6.22 -12.39
N GLN A 52 -9.14 7.35 -12.14
CA GLN A 52 -10.49 7.40 -11.57
C GLN A 52 -11.60 7.01 -12.56
N SER A 53 -11.40 7.30 -13.86
CA SER A 53 -12.31 6.90 -14.94
C SER A 53 -12.05 5.49 -15.47
N GLY A 54 -10.89 4.93 -15.15
CA GLY A 54 -10.46 3.61 -15.59
C GLY A 54 -11.15 2.45 -14.85
N LYS A 55 -10.89 1.24 -15.36
CA LYS A 55 -11.41 0.00 -14.77
C LYS A 55 -10.71 -0.29 -13.44
N THR A 56 -11.49 -0.51 -12.40
CA THR A 56 -11.02 -0.85 -11.05
C THR A 56 -10.07 -2.06 -11.11
N PRO A 57 -8.82 -1.93 -10.62
CA PRO A 57 -7.87 -3.03 -10.64
C PRO A 57 -8.35 -4.24 -9.81
N PRO A 58 -7.97 -5.48 -10.18
CA PRO A 58 -8.26 -6.65 -9.35
C PRO A 58 -7.72 -6.48 -7.92
N GLY A 59 -8.55 -6.77 -6.92
CA GLY A 59 -8.19 -6.58 -5.51
C GLY A 59 -8.34 -5.15 -4.98
N ALA A 60 -8.91 -4.23 -5.78
CA ALA A 60 -9.33 -2.91 -5.34
C ALA A 60 -10.77 -2.93 -4.80
N ALA A 61 -11.02 -3.69 -3.73
CA ALA A 61 -12.37 -3.88 -3.15
C ALA A 61 -13.06 -2.57 -2.75
N LEU A 62 -12.28 -1.56 -2.36
CA LEU A 62 -12.74 -0.23 -1.95
C LEU A 62 -12.68 0.81 -3.09
N GLY A 63 -12.36 0.38 -4.30
CA GLY A 63 -12.25 1.25 -5.48
C GLY A 63 -10.91 2.00 -5.60
N VAL A 64 -10.74 2.65 -6.76
CA VAL A 64 -9.52 3.41 -7.11
C VAL A 64 -9.29 4.62 -6.18
N PRO A 65 -10.30 5.43 -5.80
CA PRO A 65 -10.08 6.57 -4.91
C PRO A 65 -9.45 6.16 -3.57
N PHE A 66 -9.93 5.07 -2.96
CA PHE A 66 -9.36 4.57 -1.71
C PHE A 66 -7.91 4.14 -1.88
N LEU A 67 -7.61 3.35 -2.92
CA LEU A 67 -6.24 2.91 -3.18
C LEU A 67 -5.29 4.07 -3.45
N LEU A 68 -5.78 5.14 -4.07
CA LEU A 68 -4.99 6.34 -4.30
C LEU A 68 -4.61 7.02 -2.98
N HIS A 69 -5.59 7.20 -2.08
CA HIS A 69 -5.34 7.73 -0.75
C HIS A 69 -4.36 6.85 0.04
N ASP A 70 -4.53 5.53 -0.03
CA ASP A 70 -3.66 4.55 0.62
C ASP A 70 -2.22 4.58 0.07
N LEU A 71 -2.04 4.72 -1.26
CA LEU A 71 -0.73 4.88 -1.91
C LEU A 71 0.00 6.16 -1.50
N LEU A 72 -0.74 7.28 -1.49
CA LEU A 72 -0.21 8.58 -1.10
C LEU A 72 0.15 8.60 0.39
N GLY A 73 -0.73 8.06 1.25
CA GLY A 73 -0.48 7.94 2.68
C GLY A 73 0.68 7.00 3.03
N ALA A 74 0.92 5.97 2.21
CA ALA A 74 2.05 5.07 2.35
C ALA A 74 3.38 5.61 1.77
N GLY A 75 3.38 6.80 1.15
CA GLY A 75 4.58 7.39 0.56
C GLY A 75 5.13 6.64 -0.67
N LEU A 76 4.32 5.76 -1.29
CA LEU A 76 4.73 4.97 -2.45
C LEU A 76 4.56 5.72 -3.77
N ALA A 77 3.79 6.81 -3.73
CA ALA A 77 3.53 7.70 -4.84
C ALA A 77 3.29 9.11 -4.32
N VAL A 78 3.42 10.10 -5.21
CA VAL A 78 3.16 11.52 -4.94
C VAL A 78 2.17 12.06 -5.96
N SER A 79 1.32 12.99 -5.52
CA SER A 79 0.49 13.76 -6.44
C SER A 79 1.23 15.02 -6.86
N VAL A 80 1.37 15.22 -8.16
CA VAL A 80 2.06 16.37 -8.74
C VAL A 80 1.03 17.27 -9.45
N PRO A 81 0.85 18.53 -9.03
CA PRO A 81 -0.03 19.45 -9.72
C PRO A 81 0.57 19.85 -11.07
N THR A 82 -0.25 19.85 -12.13
CA THR A 82 0.14 20.34 -13.46
C THR A 82 -0.97 21.21 -14.05
N PRO A 83 -0.70 22.05 -15.07
CA PRO A 83 -1.73 22.87 -15.73
C PRO A 83 -2.89 22.04 -16.30
N SER A 84 -2.63 20.80 -16.70
CA SER A 84 -3.64 19.88 -17.23
C SER A 84 -4.37 19.08 -16.14
N GLY A 85 -4.13 19.38 -14.87
CA GLY A 85 -4.65 18.65 -13.71
C GLY A 85 -3.59 17.79 -13.01
N PRO A 86 -3.93 17.17 -11.86
CA PRO A 86 -2.96 16.42 -11.06
C PRO A 86 -2.57 15.08 -11.70
N LEU A 87 -1.29 14.73 -11.57
CA LEU A 87 -0.73 13.43 -11.93
C LEU A 87 -0.38 12.64 -10.68
N LEU A 88 -0.43 11.30 -10.77
CA LEU A 88 0.22 10.39 -9.84
C LEU A 88 1.59 10.02 -10.40
N ARG A 89 2.65 10.27 -9.63
CA ARG A 89 4.03 9.86 -9.92
C ARG A 89 4.49 8.86 -8.87
N LEU A 90 5.27 7.86 -9.26
CA LEU A 90 5.92 6.97 -8.28
C LEU A 90 6.92 7.75 -7.42
N ALA A 91 6.99 7.43 -6.14
CA ALA A 91 8.09 7.91 -5.30
C ALA A 91 9.41 7.29 -5.79
N GLU A 92 10.45 8.10 -5.92
CA GLU A 92 11.81 7.59 -6.18
C GLU A 92 12.30 6.87 -4.92
N SER A 93 12.81 5.65 -5.11
CA SER A 93 13.34 4.77 -4.07
C SER A 93 14.84 4.64 -4.18
#